data_AF-A0A2E6GX29-F1
#
_entry.id   AF-A0A2E6GX29-F1
#
_cell.length_a   1.000
_cell.length_b   1.000
_cell.length_c   1.000
_cell.angle_alpha   90.00
_cell.angle_beta   90.00
_cell.angle_gamma   90.00
#
_symmetry.space_group_name_H-M   'P 1'
#
loop_
_entity.id
_entity.type
_entity.pdbx_description
1 polymer ?
#
loop_
_entity_poly.entity_id
_entity_poly.type
_entity_poly.pdbx_seq_one_letter_code
_entity_poly.pdbx_strand_id
1 'polypeptide(L)'
;MEEENNRTETSIKTSPHRERICKCGCGESFIPKRRDQVYKNSRHANYAYNHGKRKQKTFGQKTAESQLRKNDKILEKYYKLCEKEVVIVFSLNLISDGFDHSFYIGNESKEGFMYSKTYNYLFYEYEKNGRKLTRIIKQKNKIYVKR
;
A
#
# COMPACT_ATOMS: atom_id res chain seq x y z
N MET A 1 22.17 -55.87 35.50
CA MET A 1 22.93 -56.01 34.24
C MET A 1 21.93 -55.68 33.14
N GLU A 2 21.58 -54.40 32.93
CA GLU A 2 22.41 -53.34 32.28
C GLU A 2 22.84 -53.83 30.89
N GLU A 3 22.56 -53.17 29.77
CA GLU A 3 22.68 -51.74 29.49
C GLU A 3 21.71 -51.28 28.38
N GLU A 4 21.02 -50.15 28.59
CA GLU A 4 20.31 -49.40 27.54
C GLU A 4 21.32 -48.56 26.73
N ASN A 5 21.42 -48.84 25.44
CA ASN A 5 22.30 -48.14 24.50
C ASN A 5 21.76 -46.72 24.18
N ASN A 6 22.15 -45.73 24.98
CA ASN A 6 22.00 -44.31 24.63
C ASN A 6 23.05 -43.90 23.59
N ARG A 7 22.67 -43.87 22.30
CA ARG A 7 23.47 -43.23 21.25
C ARG A 7 23.17 -41.73 21.21
N THR A 8 23.95 -40.95 21.94
CA THR A 8 24.06 -39.50 21.73
C THR A 8 24.97 -39.24 20.53
N GLU A 9 24.41 -39.29 19.32
CA GLU A 9 25.12 -38.84 18.11
C GLU A 9 25.16 -37.29 18.08
N THR A 10 26.19 -36.70 18.70
CA THR A 10 26.53 -35.30 18.48
C THR A 10 27.20 -35.14 17.12
N SER A 11 26.40 -34.98 16.06
CA SER A 11 26.88 -34.59 14.74
C SER A 11 27.51 -33.19 14.83
N ILE A 12 28.83 -33.09 14.71
CA ILE A 12 29.55 -31.81 14.68
C ILE A 12 29.15 -31.08 13.39
N LYS A 13 28.19 -30.15 13.49
CA LYS A 13 27.73 -29.33 12.35
C LYS A 13 28.82 -28.31 11.98
N THR A 14 29.68 -28.65 11.04
CA THR A 14 30.73 -27.79 10.45
C THR A 14 30.16 -26.76 9.46
N SER A 15 29.09 -26.05 9.82
CA SER A 15 28.65 -24.93 8.98
C SER A 15 29.59 -23.74 9.18
N PRO A 16 30.02 -23.05 8.10
CA PRO A 16 30.79 -21.80 8.23
C PRO A 16 29.97 -20.68 8.88
N HIS A 17 28.67 -20.90 9.07
CA HIS A 17 27.79 -19.96 9.73
C HIS A 17 27.57 -20.31 11.21
N ARG A 18 27.78 -19.31 12.07
CA ARG A 18 27.45 -19.40 13.49
C ARG A 18 25.95 -19.56 13.68
N GLU A 19 25.58 -20.35 14.69
CA GLU A 19 24.20 -20.49 15.14
C GLU A 19 23.60 -19.14 15.57
N ARG A 20 22.30 -18.96 15.33
CA ARG A 20 21.55 -17.73 15.65
C ARG A 20 20.22 -18.09 16.31
N ILE A 21 19.73 -17.21 17.16
CA ILE A 21 18.38 -17.30 17.73
C ILE A 21 17.37 -16.66 16.77
N CYS A 22 16.22 -17.30 16.53
CA CYS A 22 15.17 -16.75 15.68
C CYS A 22 14.63 -15.43 16.23
N LYS A 23 14.68 -14.36 15.43
CA LYS A 23 14.09 -13.05 15.80
C LYS A 23 12.57 -13.01 15.79
N CYS A 24 11.91 -14.11 15.45
CA CYS A 24 10.45 -14.24 15.53
C CYS A 24 9.93 -14.30 16.98
N GLY A 25 10.81 -14.46 17.98
CA GLY A 25 10.45 -14.52 19.40
C GLY A 25 10.16 -15.92 19.94
N CYS A 26 10.36 -16.98 19.14
CA CYS A 26 10.13 -18.37 19.57
C CYS A 26 11.30 -18.98 20.37
N GLY A 27 12.42 -18.27 20.53
CA GLY A 27 13.60 -18.75 21.26
C GLY A 27 14.41 -19.84 20.56
N GLU A 28 13.93 -20.42 19.46
CA GLU A 28 14.63 -21.50 18.75
C GLU A 28 15.94 -21.02 18.11
N SER A 29 16.99 -21.82 18.29
CA SER A 29 18.27 -21.65 17.61
C SER A 29 18.28 -22.35 16.24
N PHE A 30 19.01 -21.78 15.29
CA PHE A 30 19.18 -22.34 13.95
C PHE A 30 20.52 -21.94 13.34
N ILE A 31 21.05 -22.80 12.47
CA ILE A 31 22.20 -22.48 11.62
C ILE A 31 21.66 -21.85 10.33
N PRO A 32 22.00 -20.58 10.02
CA PRO A 32 21.50 -19.92 8.83
C PRO A 32 22.14 -20.52 7.57
N LYS A 33 21.37 -20.64 6.48
CA LYS A 33 21.88 -21.06 5.16
C LYS A 33 22.54 -19.91 4.40
N ARG A 34 22.21 -18.67 4.76
CA ARG A 34 22.72 -17.43 4.15
C ARG A 34 23.17 -16.47 5.24
N ARG A 35 24.19 -15.65 4.95
CA ARG A 35 24.74 -14.67 5.90
C ARG A 35 23.68 -13.71 6.47
N ASP A 36 22.70 -13.31 5.68
CA ASP A 36 21.63 -12.38 6.03
C ASP A 36 20.38 -13.06 6.61
N GLN A 37 20.37 -14.39 6.75
CA GLN A 37 19.19 -15.09 7.25
C GLN A 37 19.00 -14.82 8.75
N VAL A 38 17.91 -14.11 9.07
CA VAL A 38 17.54 -13.68 10.43
C VAL A 38 16.49 -14.59 11.08
N TYR A 39 15.72 -15.31 10.26
CA TYR A 39 14.64 -16.20 10.71
C TYR A 39 14.92 -17.64 10.29
N LYS A 40 14.47 -18.61 11.10
CA LYS A 40 14.63 -20.04 10.82
C LYS A 40 14.08 -20.43 9.43
N ASN A 41 12.92 -19.89 9.06
CA ASN A 41 12.30 -20.09 7.74
C ASN A 41 11.29 -18.95 7.44
N SER A 42 10.59 -19.06 6.30
CA SER A 42 9.58 -18.10 5.84
C SER A 42 8.39 -17.96 6.79
N ARG A 43 7.95 -19.05 7.44
CA ARG A 43 6.86 -19.01 8.45
C ARG A 43 7.25 -18.13 9.64
N HIS A 44 8.51 -18.20 10.07
CA HIS A 44 9.04 -17.39 11.16
C HIS A 44 9.29 -15.94 10.73
N ALA A 45 9.73 -15.72 9.48
CA ALA A 45 9.85 -14.37 8.92
C ALA A 45 8.49 -13.64 8.83
N ASN A 46 7.44 -14.38 8.46
CA ASN A 46 6.08 -13.88 8.33
C ASN A 46 5.24 -14.10 9.60
N TYR A 47 5.86 -14.34 10.76
CA TYR A 47 5.14 -14.66 12.00
C TYR A 47 4.10 -13.60 12.36
N ALA A 48 4.43 -12.31 12.24
CA ALA A 48 3.47 -11.23 12.51
C ALA A 48 2.30 -11.20 11.51
N TYR A 49 2.51 -11.60 10.26
CA TYR A 49 1.47 -11.72 9.24
C TYR A 49 0.54 -12.90 9.55
N ASN A 50 1.12 -14.06 9.87
CA ASN A 50 0.41 -15.31 10.12
C ASN A 50 -0.36 -15.32 11.45
N HIS A 51 0.08 -14.55 12.45
CA HIS A 51 -0.53 -14.50 13.77
C HIS A 51 -1.32 -13.21 14.04
N GLY A 52 -1.65 -12.43 13.01
CA GLY A 52 -2.46 -11.22 13.15
C GLY A 52 -1.79 -10.08 13.96
N LYS A 53 -0.51 -10.22 14.34
CA LYS A 53 0.27 -9.25 15.12
C LYS A 53 0.81 -8.09 14.27
N ARG A 54 0.24 -7.85 13.09
CA ARG A 54 0.60 -6.70 12.25
C ARG A 54 0.27 -5.42 13.02
N LYS A 55 1.14 -4.39 12.96
CA LYS A 55 0.75 -3.03 13.33
C LYS A 55 -0.45 -2.66 12.48
N GLN A 56 -1.64 -2.65 13.09
CA GLN A 56 -2.85 -2.32 12.37
C GLN A 56 -2.70 -0.89 11.88
N LYS A 57 -2.75 -0.68 10.56
CA LYS A 57 -3.12 0.65 10.05
C LYS A 57 -4.44 0.99 10.73
N THR A 58 -4.53 2.17 11.33
CA THR A 58 -5.77 2.61 11.98
C THR A 58 -6.92 2.48 10.98
N PHE A 59 -8.11 2.14 11.46
CA PHE A 59 -9.29 1.97 10.60
C PHE A 59 -9.46 3.17 9.66
N GLY A 60 -9.31 4.39 10.20
CA GLY A 60 -9.35 5.63 9.42
C GLY A 60 -8.35 5.68 8.27
N GLN A 61 -7.10 5.25 8.47
CA GLN A 61 -6.11 5.22 7.38
C GLN A 61 -6.51 4.24 6.27
N LYS A 62 -7.03 3.05 6.63
CA LYS A 62 -7.48 2.08 5.62
C LYS A 62 -8.66 2.60 4.83
N THR A 63 -9.64 3.20 5.51
CA THR A 63 -10.84 3.77 4.88
C THR A 63 -10.47 4.93 3.95
N ALA A 64 -9.60 5.83 4.39
CA ALA A 64 -9.13 6.95 3.57
C ALA A 64 -8.34 6.48 2.34
N GLU A 65 -7.39 5.55 2.51
CA GLU A 65 -6.64 4.99 1.37
C GLU A 65 -7.57 4.27 0.38
N SER A 66 -8.59 3.57 0.88
CA SER A 66 -9.58 2.88 0.05
C SER A 66 -10.41 3.87 -0.76
N GLN A 67 -10.95 4.91 -0.13
CA GLN A 67 -11.76 5.92 -0.80
C GLN A 67 -10.94 6.75 -1.79
N LEU A 68 -9.69 7.11 -1.46
CA LEU A 68 -8.78 7.80 -2.39
C LEU A 68 -8.51 6.98 -3.66
N ARG A 69 -8.28 5.67 -3.53
CA ARG A 69 -8.10 4.79 -4.69
C ARG A 69 -9.38 4.66 -5.51
N LYS A 70 -10.54 4.63 -4.86
CA LYS A 70 -11.84 4.61 -5.54
C LYS A 70 -12.04 5.89 -6.34
N ASN A 71 -11.81 7.05 -5.73
CA ASN A 71 -11.86 8.35 -6.39
C ASN A 71 -10.95 8.40 -7.61
N ASP A 72 -9.69 7.96 -7.48
CA ASP A 72 -8.72 7.97 -8.58
C ASP A 72 -9.18 7.12 -9.77
N LYS A 73 -9.74 5.92 -9.52
CA LYS A 73 -10.31 5.06 -10.56
C LYS A 73 -11.53 5.67 -11.26
N ILE A 74 -12.40 6.34 -10.51
CA ILE A 74 -13.58 7.01 -11.08
C ILE A 74 -13.13 8.17 -11.97
N LEU A 75 -12.21 9.01 -11.49
CA LEU A 75 -11.66 10.10 -12.29
C LEU A 75 -10.97 9.57 -13.56
N GLU A 76 -10.25 8.45 -13.47
CA GLU A 76 -9.67 7.78 -14.64
C GLU A 76 -10.73 7.32 -15.65
N LYS A 77 -11.80 6.68 -15.19
CA LYS A 77 -12.93 6.26 -16.04
C LYS A 77 -13.48 7.44 -16.84
N TYR A 78 -13.85 8.53 -16.17
CA TYR A 78 -14.41 9.71 -16.84
C TYR A 78 -13.40 10.45 -17.69
N TYR A 79 -12.14 10.52 -17.26
CA TYR A 79 -11.09 11.15 -18.04
C TYR A 79 -10.85 10.41 -19.35
N LYS A 80 -10.79 9.07 -19.34
CA LYS A 80 -10.59 8.26 -20.55
C LYS A 80 -11.75 8.32 -21.54
N LEU A 81 -12.97 8.59 -21.07
CA LEU A 81 -14.13 8.74 -21.94
C LEU A 81 -14.11 10.04 -22.77
N CYS A 82 -13.26 11.00 -22.42
CA CYS A 82 -13.14 12.28 -23.08
C CYS A 82 -11.72 12.44 -23.62
N GLU A 83 -11.56 12.55 -24.94
CA GLU A 83 -10.24 12.70 -25.61
C GLU A 83 -9.56 14.07 -25.39
N LYS A 84 -9.95 14.80 -24.34
CA LYS A 84 -9.51 16.17 -24.07
C LYS A 84 -8.53 16.20 -22.89
N GLU A 85 -7.61 17.17 -22.91
CA GLU A 85 -6.70 17.42 -21.77
C GLU A 85 -7.44 17.83 -20.49
N VAL A 86 -8.63 18.42 -20.66
CA VAL A 86 -9.52 18.85 -19.59
C VAL A 86 -10.89 18.25 -19.82
N VAL A 87 -11.40 17.57 -18.81
CA VAL A 87 -12.68 16.88 -18.86
C VAL A 87 -13.64 17.53 -17.87
N ILE A 88 -14.87 17.80 -18.31
CA ILE A 88 -15.91 18.40 -17.46
C ILE A 88 -17.08 17.42 -17.43
N VAL A 89 -17.47 17.02 -16.23
CA VAL A 89 -18.57 16.07 -16.00
C VAL A 89 -19.55 16.61 -14.97
N PHE A 90 -20.79 16.15 -15.01
CA PHE A 90 -21.74 16.44 -13.94
C PHE A 90 -21.27 15.77 -12.64
N SER A 91 -21.21 16.53 -11.54
CA SER A 91 -20.79 16.00 -10.24
C SER A 91 -21.67 14.83 -9.79
N LEU A 92 -22.96 14.85 -10.14
CA LEU A 92 -23.90 13.78 -9.82
C LEU A 92 -23.46 12.41 -10.36
N ASN A 93 -22.89 12.37 -11.58
CA ASN A 93 -22.44 11.12 -12.20
C ASN A 93 -21.23 10.53 -11.48
N LEU A 94 -20.34 11.38 -10.96
CA LEU A 94 -19.22 10.94 -10.13
C LEU A 94 -19.73 10.38 -8.80
N ILE A 95 -20.64 11.11 -8.14
CA ILE A 95 -21.21 10.73 -6.84
C ILE A 95 -21.98 9.41 -6.96
N SER A 96 -22.71 9.18 -8.06
CA SER A 96 -23.43 7.91 -8.28
C SER A 96 -22.50 6.71 -8.45
N ASP A 97 -21.30 6.91 -9.00
CA ASP A 97 -20.23 5.90 -9.03
C ASP A 97 -19.49 5.76 -7.67
N GLY A 98 -19.87 6.59 -6.69
CA GLY A 98 -19.36 6.59 -5.32
C GLY A 98 -18.07 7.37 -5.13
N PHE A 99 -17.88 8.41 -5.93
CA PHE A 99 -16.88 9.45 -5.72
C PHE A 99 -17.24 10.29 -4.49
N ASP A 100 -16.23 10.70 -3.73
CA ASP A 100 -16.39 11.58 -2.57
C ASP A 100 -15.41 12.75 -2.65
N HIS A 101 -15.94 13.96 -2.86
CA HIS A 101 -15.16 15.21 -2.97
C HIS A 101 -14.36 15.54 -1.71
N SER A 102 -14.72 14.96 -0.55
CA SER A 102 -14.01 15.19 0.72
C SER A 102 -12.70 14.41 0.82
N PHE A 103 -12.47 13.42 -0.05
CA PHE A 103 -11.26 12.60 -0.04
C PHE A 103 -10.26 13.05 -1.10
N TYR A 104 -9.29 13.85 -0.65
CA TYR A 104 -8.15 14.32 -1.43
C TYR A 104 -6.89 14.40 -0.56
N ILE A 105 -5.72 14.50 -1.19
CA ILE A 105 -4.38 14.43 -0.57
C ILE A 105 -3.83 15.83 -0.32
N GLY A 106 -4.26 16.82 -1.09
CA GLY A 106 -3.89 18.21 -0.92
C GLY A 106 -4.62 19.10 -1.92
N ASN A 107 -4.25 20.38 -1.91
CA ASN A 107 -4.78 21.36 -2.86
C ASN A 107 -3.66 21.89 -3.75
N GLU A 108 -4.00 22.25 -4.98
CA GLU A 108 -3.09 22.80 -5.97
C GLU A 108 -3.76 23.99 -6.67
N SER A 109 -3.12 25.16 -6.65
CA SER A 109 -3.62 26.33 -7.35
C SER A 109 -3.18 26.28 -8.81
N LYS A 110 -4.14 26.39 -9.74
CA LYS A 110 -3.86 26.39 -11.17
C LYS A 110 -4.87 27.28 -11.89
N GLU A 111 -4.39 28.17 -12.76
CA GLU A 111 -5.23 29.10 -13.54
C GLU A 111 -6.17 29.95 -12.66
N GLY A 112 -5.76 30.28 -11.43
CA GLY A 112 -6.59 31.04 -10.47
C GLY A 112 -7.66 30.21 -9.74
N PHE A 113 -7.75 28.90 -10.00
CA PHE A 113 -8.67 28.00 -9.31
C PHE A 113 -7.92 27.07 -8.36
N MET A 114 -8.57 26.74 -7.24
CA MET A 114 -8.03 25.79 -6.26
C MET A 114 -8.55 24.39 -6.55
N TYR A 115 -7.67 23.50 -7.01
CA TYR A 115 -8.00 22.12 -7.29
C TYR A 115 -7.70 21.24 -6.08
N SER A 116 -8.57 20.29 -5.81
CA SER A 116 -8.32 19.18 -4.91
C SER A 116 -7.55 18.08 -5.65
N LYS A 117 -6.58 17.48 -4.95
CA LYS A 117 -5.58 16.58 -5.53
C LYS A 117 -5.78 15.14 -5.09
N THR A 118 -5.85 14.23 -6.05
CA THR A 118 -5.74 12.77 -5.83
C THR A 118 -4.34 12.28 -6.24
N TYR A 119 -4.14 10.98 -6.40
CA TYR A 119 -2.83 10.44 -6.78
C TYR A 119 -2.44 10.82 -8.21
N ASN A 120 -3.39 10.73 -9.14
CA ASN A 120 -3.14 10.92 -10.56
C ASN A 120 -3.94 12.07 -11.18
N TYR A 121 -4.92 12.63 -10.47
CA TYR A 121 -5.84 13.64 -11.01
C TYR A 121 -5.99 14.85 -10.09
N LEU A 122 -6.30 15.99 -10.70
CA LEU A 122 -6.78 17.20 -10.04
C LEU A 122 -8.27 17.35 -10.37
N PHE A 123 -9.06 17.76 -9.40
CA PHE A 123 -10.47 18.05 -9.61
C PHE A 123 -10.91 19.34 -8.93
N TYR A 124 -11.89 20.02 -9.53
CA TYR A 124 -12.49 21.24 -9.01
C TYR A 124 -13.98 21.22 -9.28
N GLU A 125 -14.79 21.35 -8.23
CA GLU A 125 -16.25 21.45 -8.34
C GLU A 125 -16.66 22.93 -8.46
N TYR A 126 -17.56 23.23 -9.40
CA TYR A 126 -18.17 24.54 -9.56
C TYR A 126 -19.59 24.42 -10.05
N GLU A 127 -20.36 25.48 -9.89
CA GLU A 127 -21.72 25.56 -10.37
C GLU A 127 -21.82 26.36 -11.66
N LYS A 128 -22.61 25.86 -12.61
CA LYS A 128 -22.94 26.57 -13.86
C LYS A 128 -24.40 26.30 -14.21
N ASN A 129 -25.18 27.36 -14.38
CA ASN A 129 -26.61 27.29 -14.73
C ASN A 129 -27.42 26.38 -13.77
N GLY A 130 -27.17 26.50 -12.46
CA GLY A 130 -27.85 25.68 -11.43
C GLY A 130 -27.39 24.22 -11.36
N ARG A 131 -26.34 23.83 -12.09
CA ARG A 131 -25.81 22.46 -12.13
C ARG A 131 -24.38 22.41 -11.62
N LYS A 132 -24.10 21.47 -10.73
CA LYS A 132 -22.75 21.16 -10.25
C LYS A 132 -21.96 20.36 -11.28
N LEU A 133 -20.81 20.90 -11.65
CA LEU A 133 -19.87 20.32 -12.58
C LEU A 133 -18.54 20.09 -11.87
N THR A 134 -17.88 19.00 -12.22
CA THR A 134 -16.50 18.72 -11.80
C THR A 134 -15.59 18.79 -13.01
N ARG A 135 -14.59 19.69 -12.95
CA ARG A 135 -13.49 19.75 -13.91
C ARG A 135 -12.39 18.79 -13.45
N ILE A 136 -11.92 17.93 -14.34
CA ILE A 136 -10.91 16.90 -14.11
C ILE A 136 -9.70 17.18 -15.00
N ILE A 137 -8.51 17.12 -14.41
CA ILE A 137 -7.23 17.29 -15.11
C ILE A 137 -6.29 16.17 -14.68
N LYS A 138 -5.63 15.49 -15.63
CA LYS A 138 -4.62 14.49 -15.31
C LYS A 138 -3.31 15.15 -14.89
N GLN A 139 -2.73 14.68 -13.80
CA GLN A 139 -1.41 15.14 -13.33
C GLN A 139 -0.32 14.56 -14.23
N LYS A 140 0.59 15.43 -14.70
CA LYS A 140 1.84 15.01 -15.35
C LYS A 140 2.83 14.62 -14.25
N ASN A 141 2.69 13.42 -13.69
CA ASN A 141 3.65 12.92 -12.71
C ASN A 141 5.02 12.76 -13.39
N LYS A 142 6.00 13.60 -13.02
CA LYS A 142 7.41 13.35 -13.32
C LYS A 142 7.83 12.13 -12.50
N ILE A 143 7.81 10.95 -13.11
CA ILE A 143 8.49 9.80 -12.54
C ILE A 143 9.98 10.14 -12.57
N TYR A 144 10.54 10.54 -11.42
CA TYR A 144 11.98 10.56 -11.25
C TYR A 144 12.44 9.11 -11.26
N VAL A 145 12.76 8.60 -12.46
CA VAL A 145 13.53 7.37 -12.59
C VAL A 145 14.91 7.70 -12.02
N LYS A 146 15.16 7.31 -10.77
CA LYS A 146 16.53 7.24 -10.27
C LYS A 146 17.25 6.19 -11.13
N ARG A 147 18.10 6.67 -12.04
CA ARG A 147 19.16 5.87 -12.65
C ARG A 147 20.22 5.55 -11.60
#